data_AF-A0A2V8KIC6-F1
#
_entry.id   AF-A0A2V8KIC6-F1
#
_cell.length_a   1.000
_cell.length_b   1.000
_cell.length_c   1.000
_cell.angle_alpha   90.00
_cell.angle_beta   90.00
_cell.angle_gamma   90.00
#
_symmetry.space_group_name_H-M   'P 1'
#
loop_
_entity.id
_entity.type
_entity.pdbx_description
1 polymer ?
#
loop_
_entity_poly.entity_id
_entity_poly.type
_entity_poly.pdbx_seq_one_letter_code
_entity_poly.pdbx_strand_id
1 'polypeptide(L)'
;MAELRKKRDHYLAFLKYPDAIRRSLSTTNTVEAVNGQLEIIRRNSGGYFQSDDTLKLKLGMTITSLEKGRWSKITGRVEEPLHQINAMFQTRFEAEV
;
A
#
# COMPACT_ATOMS: atom_id res chain seq x y z
N MET A 1 24.23 5.71 -12.08
CA MET A 1 24.57 4.46 -11.37
C MET A 1 25.04 4.66 -9.93
N ALA A 2 25.78 5.73 -9.60
CA ALA A 2 26.26 5.99 -8.23
C ALA A 2 25.13 6.23 -7.21
N GLU A 3 24.10 7.01 -7.56
CA GLU A 3 22.97 7.31 -6.65
C GLU A 3 22.10 6.09 -6.32
N LEU A 4 21.91 5.18 -7.28
CA LEU A 4 21.18 3.92 -7.05
C LEU A 4 21.93 3.02 -6.04
N ARG A 5 23.27 3.04 -6.05
CA ARG A 5 24.07 2.27 -5.09
C ARG A 5 23.99 2.85 -3.69
N LYS A 6 23.95 4.17 -3.53
CA LYS A 6 23.81 4.84 -2.23
C LYS A 6 22.50 4.47 -1.52
N LYS A 7 21.42 4.27 -2.28
CA LYS A 7 20.09 3.92 -1.76
C LYS A 7 19.74 2.44 -1.91
N ARG A 8 20.71 1.59 -2.26
CA ARG A 8 20.51 0.16 -2.54
C ARG A 8 19.73 -0.52 -1.41
N ASP A 9 20.08 -0.24 -0.17
CA ASP A 9 19.49 -0.91 0.99
C ASP A 9 17.99 -0.57 1.15
N HIS A 10 17.54 0.58 0.65
CA HIS A 10 16.11 0.93 0.59
C HIS A 10 15.41 0.21 -0.57
N TYR A 11 16.02 0.19 -1.76
CA TYR A 11 15.42 -0.46 -2.94
C TYR A 11 15.33 -1.97 -2.81
N LEU A 12 16.24 -2.59 -2.04
CA LEU A 12 16.28 -4.03 -1.81
C LEU A 12 15.65 -4.46 -0.49
N ALA A 13 15.04 -3.54 0.26
CA ALA A 13 14.45 -3.84 1.57
C ALA A 13 13.38 -4.95 1.48
N PHE A 14 12.64 -5.03 0.37
CA PHE A 14 11.63 -6.06 0.14
C PHE A 14 12.21 -7.49 0.18
N LEU A 15 13.51 -7.67 -0.12
CA LEU A 15 14.18 -8.97 -0.04
C LEU A 15 14.24 -9.53 1.39
N LYS A 16 14.07 -8.69 2.41
CA LYS A 16 14.04 -9.15 3.81
C LYS A 16 12.76 -9.90 4.16
N TYR A 17 11.73 -9.83 3.32
CA TYR A 17 10.43 -10.45 3.56
C TYR A 17 10.31 -11.83 2.88
N PRO A 18 9.34 -12.68 3.33
CA PRO A 18 9.04 -13.97 2.72
C PRO A 18 8.73 -13.89 1.22
N ASP A 19 9.03 -14.97 0.48
CA ASP A 19 8.87 -15.01 -0.98
C ASP A 19 7.44 -14.74 -1.44
N ALA A 20 6.44 -15.23 -0.71
CA ALA A 20 5.02 -15.05 -1.01
C ALA A 20 4.61 -13.57 -1.10
N ILE A 21 5.22 -12.68 -0.30
CA ILE A 21 4.90 -11.25 -0.26
C ILE A 21 5.90 -10.37 -1.03
N ARG A 22 7.12 -10.85 -1.30
CA ARG A 22 8.17 -10.11 -2.04
C ARG A 22 7.64 -9.50 -3.34
N ARG A 23 6.92 -10.31 -4.13
CA ARG A 23 6.38 -9.84 -5.41
C ARG A 23 5.43 -8.65 -5.20
N SER A 24 4.52 -8.76 -4.24
CA SER A 24 3.55 -7.71 -3.93
C SER A 24 4.23 -6.41 -3.48
N LEU A 25 5.35 -6.50 -2.74
CA LEU A 25 6.14 -5.33 -2.31
C LEU A 25 7.00 -4.72 -3.42
N SER A 26 7.49 -5.55 -4.35
CA SER A 26 8.37 -5.10 -5.45
C SER A 26 7.63 -4.40 -6.59
N THR A 27 6.31 -4.64 -6.73
CA THR A 27 5.51 -4.07 -7.83
C THR A 27 4.90 -2.73 -7.46
N THR A 28 4.68 -1.86 -8.46
CA THR A 28 3.96 -0.59 -8.27
C THR A 28 2.43 -0.75 -8.33
N ASN A 29 1.92 -1.93 -8.70
CA ASN A 29 0.48 -2.18 -8.95
C ASN A 29 -0.45 -1.68 -7.84
N THR A 30 -0.10 -1.92 -6.57
CA THR A 30 -0.94 -1.52 -5.44
C THR A 30 -1.08 0.00 -5.35
N VAL A 31 0.03 0.72 -5.52
CA VAL A 31 0.07 2.19 -5.46
C VAL A 31 -0.58 2.78 -6.71
N GLU A 32 -0.29 2.23 -7.88
CA GLU A 32 -0.89 2.67 -9.15
C GLU A 32 -2.39 2.44 -9.20
N ALA A 33 -2.91 1.37 -8.56
CA ALA A 33 -4.34 1.15 -8.45
C ALA A 33 -5.03 2.27 -7.65
N VAL A 34 -4.41 2.74 -6.56
CA VAL A 34 -4.92 3.86 -5.75
C VAL A 34 -4.80 5.18 -6.52
N ASN A 35 -3.64 5.45 -7.12
CA ASN A 35 -3.43 6.65 -7.95
C ASN A 35 -4.42 6.71 -9.12
N GLY A 36 -4.70 5.57 -9.75
CA GLY A 36 -5.70 5.46 -10.81
C GLY A 36 -7.10 5.84 -10.34
N GLN A 37 -7.51 5.45 -9.13
CA GLN A 37 -8.80 5.89 -8.55
C GLN A 37 -8.81 7.40 -8.32
N LEU A 38 -7.72 7.96 -7.77
CA LEU A 38 -7.62 9.41 -7.55
C LEU A 38 -7.74 10.19 -8.86
N GLU A 39 -7.08 9.72 -9.91
CA GLU A 39 -7.14 10.34 -11.24
C GLU A 39 -8.54 10.23 -11.87
N ILE A 40 -9.26 9.12 -11.67
CA ILE A 40 -10.67 9.00 -12.08
C ILE A 40 -11.53 10.04 -11.34
N ILE A 41 -11.36 10.20 -10.03
CA ILE A 41 -12.10 11.20 -9.23
C ILE A 41 -11.80 12.61 -9.75
N ARG A 42 -10.53 12.91 -10.06
CA ARG A 42 -10.12 14.20 -10.61
C ARG A 42 -10.79 14.48 -11.95
N ARG A 43 -10.78 13.52 -12.88
CA ARG A 43 -11.43 13.64 -14.21
C ARG A 43 -12.93 13.85 -14.07
N ASN A 44 -13.59 13.08 -13.22
CA ASN A 44 -15.02 13.20 -12.94
C ASN A 44 -15.39 14.52 -12.24
N SER A 45 -14.41 15.25 -11.71
CA SER A 45 -14.60 16.57 -11.09
C SER A 45 -14.37 17.74 -12.07
N GLY A 46 -14.18 17.45 -13.37
CA GLY A 46 -13.86 18.47 -14.37
C GLY A 46 -12.36 18.77 -14.50
N GLY A 47 -11.50 17.87 -14.00
CA GLY A 47 -10.04 17.98 -14.10
C GLY A 47 -9.38 18.69 -12.90
N TYR A 48 -10.15 19.29 -12.00
CA TYR A 48 -9.68 19.90 -10.77
C TYR A 48 -10.72 19.71 -9.65
N PHE A 49 -10.31 19.99 -8.41
CA PHE A 49 -11.20 19.98 -7.25
C PHE A 49 -11.59 21.42 -6.92
N GLN A 50 -12.88 21.66 -6.67
CA GLN A 50 -13.42 23.00 -6.41
C GLN A 50 -12.94 23.57 -5.07
N SER A 51 -12.62 22.71 -4.11
CA SER A 51 -12.02 23.07 -2.82
C SER A 51 -11.29 21.86 -2.21
N ASP A 52 -10.45 22.12 -1.20
CA ASP A 52 -9.80 21.07 -0.41
C ASP A 52 -10.83 20.20 0.33
N ASP A 53 -11.92 20.81 0.83
CA ASP A 53 -13.02 20.05 1.47
C ASP A 53 -13.71 19.11 0.50
N THR A 54 -13.91 19.53 -0.76
CA THR A 54 -14.48 18.67 -1.81
C THR A 54 -13.56 17.50 -2.11
N LEU A 55 -12.24 17.73 -2.16
CA LEU A 55 -11.25 16.68 -2.33
C LEU A 55 -11.30 15.68 -1.17
N LYS A 56 -11.24 16.18 0.07
CA LYS A 56 -11.28 15.34 1.29
C LYS A 56 -12.55 14.50 1.35
N LEU A 57 -13.71 15.07 1.05
CA LEU A 57 -14.98 14.35 1.03
C LEU A 57 -14.96 13.20 0.01
N LYS A 58 -14.57 13.49 -1.24
CA LYS A 58 -14.51 12.47 -2.30
C LYS A 58 -13.48 11.38 -2.01
N LEU A 59 -12.33 11.77 -1.46
CA LEU A 59 -11.29 10.84 -1.05
C LEU A 59 -11.78 9.94 0.08
N GLY A 60 -12.40 10.52 1.11
CA GLY A 60 -12.99 9.79 2.23
C GLY A 60 -14.02 8.76 1.76
N MET A 61 -14.97 9.16 0.91
CA MET A 61 -15.95 8.23 0.33
C MET A 61 -15.30 7.07 -0.43
N THR A 62 -14.24 7.36 -1.20
CA THR A 62 -13.52 6.36 -1.98
C THR A 62 -12.77 5.39 -1.08
N ILE A 63 -12.06 5.89 -0.07
CA ILE A 63 -11.35 5.07 0.91
C ILE A 63 -12.34 4.18 1.66
N THR A 64 -13.44 4.73 2.16
CA THR A 64 -14.48 3.96 2.84
C THR A 64 -15.07 2.86 1.94
N SER A 65 -15.24 3.12 0.64
CA SER A 65 -15.67 2.11 -0.32
C SER A 65 -14.63 1.00 -0.52
N LEU A 66 -13.35 1.35 -0.56
CA LEU A 66 -12.25 0.37 -0.66
C LEU A 66 -12.16 -0.50 0.60
N GLU A 67 -12.20 0.11 1.79
CA GLU A 67 -12.17 -0.57 3.09
C GLU A 67 -13.32 -1.55 3.26
N LYS A 68 -14.56 -1.11 2.97
CA LYS A 68 -15.74 -1.98 3.06
C LYS A 68 -15.83 -3.00 1.93
N GLY A 69 -15.11 -2.77 0.83
CA GLY A 69 -15.14 -3.59 -0.37
C GLY A 69 -13.86 -4.41 -0.51
N ARG A 70 -13.01 -4.00 -1.46
CA ARG A 70 -11.84 -4.78 -1.91
C ARG A 70 -10.79 -5.02 -0.82
N TRP A 71 -10.63 -4.09 0.12
CA TRP A 71 -9.65 -4.20 1.21
C TRP A 71 -10.17 -4.95 2.44
N SER A 72 -11.45 -5.32 2.46
CA SER A 72 -12.02 -6.14 3.54
C SER A 72 -11.47 -7.58 3.57
N LYS A 73 -10.86 -8.03 2.47
CA LYS A 73 -10.33 -9.39 2.32
C LYS A 73 -8.82 -9.38 2.28
N ILE A 74 -8.20 -10.20 3.13
CA ILE A 74 -6.77 -10.46 3.07
C ILE A 74 -6.46 -11.21 1.77
N THR A 75 -5.42 -10.77 1.06
CA THR A 75 -4.96 -11.49 -0.14
C THR A 75 -4.21 -12.75 0.29
N GLY A 76 -4.41 -13.88 -0.41
CA GLY A 76 -3.70 -15.13 -0.09
C GLY A 76 -2.17 -15.01 -0.03
N ARG A 77 -1.58 -14.08 -0.80
CA ARG A 77 -0.13 -13.77 -0.77
C ARG A 77 0.38 -13.17 0.55
N VAL A 78 -0.53 -12.61 1.34
CA VAL A 78 -0.25 -12.05 2.68
C VAL A 78 -0.64 -13.06 3.75
N GLU A 79 -1.72 -13.81 3.53
CA GLU A 79 -2.21 -14.85 4.45
C GLU A 79 -1.20 -16.02 4.58
N GLU A 80 -0.66 -16.51 3.47
CA GLU A 80 0.29 -17.62 3.43
C GLU A 80 1.54 -17.39 4.33
N PRO A 81 2.28 -16.26 4.23
CA PRO A 81 3.46 -16.02 5.06
C PRO A 81 3.13 -15.40 6.44
N LEU A 82 1.87 -15.34 6.87
CA LEU A 82 1.48 -14.60 8.07
C LEU A 82 2.25 -15.05 9.33
N HIS A 83 2.47 -16.35 9.50
CA HIS A 83 3.26 -16.90 10.59
C HIS A 83 4.73 -16.42 10.57
N GLN A 84 5.34 -16.32 9.39
CA GLN A 84 6.72 -15.82 9.23
C GLN A 84 6.78 -14.33 9.56
N ILE A 85 5.80 -13.56 9.09
CA ILE A 85 5.69 -12.13 9.41
C ILE A 85 5.56 -11.94 10.93
N ASN A 86 4.67 -12.68 11.58
CA ASN A 86 4.51 -12.60 13.04
C ASN A 86 5.81 -12.92 13.77
N ALA A 87 6.50 -14.02 13.40
CA ALA A 87 7.79 -14.38 13.99
C ALA A 87 8.87 -13.31 13.78
N MET A 88 8.93 -12.69 12.59
CA MET A 88 9.88 -11.61 12.28
C MET A 88 9.69 -10.36 13.16
N PHE A 89 8.46 -10.09 13.59
CA PHE A 89 8.13 -8.89 14.36
C PHE A 89 7.76 -9.17 15.82
N GLN A 90 7.88 -10.42 16.28
CA GLN A 90 7.52 -10.85 17.63
C GLN A 90 8.16 -9.96 18.71
N THR A 91 9.48 -9.80 18.66
CA THR A 91 10.24 -8.99 19.63
C THR A 91 9.87 -7.51 19.62
N ARG A 92 9.38 -7.00 18.48
CA ARG A 92 8.97 -5.59 18.37
C ARG A 92 7.60 -5.36 18.99
N PHE A 93 6.64 -6.24 18.75
CA PHE A 93 5.26 -6.04 19.17
C PHE A 93 4.92 -6.63 20.54
N GLU A 94 5.67 -7.61 21.03
CA GLU A 94 5.52 -8.10 22.42
C GLU A 94 6.15 -7.17 23.46
N ALA A 95 7.13 -6.36 23.08
CA ALA A 95 7.75 -5.38 23.97
C ALA A 95 6.90 -4.09 24.14
N GLU A 96 5.84 -3.92 23.35
CA GLU A 96 4.92 -2.77 23.38
C GLU A 96 3.62 -3.06 24.16
N VAL A 97 3.48 -4.27 24.75
CA VAL A 97 2.35 -4.72 25.58
C VAL A 97 2.79 -4.84 27.04
#